data_AF-A0A7K3NTF0-F1
#
_entry.id   AF-A0A7K3NTF0-F1
#
_cell.length_a   1.000
_cell.length_b   1.000
_cell.length_c   1.000
_cell.angle_alpha   90.00
_cell.angle_beta   90.00
_cell.angle_gamma   90.00
#
_symmetry.space_group_name_H-M   'P 1'
#
loop_
_entity.id
_entity.type
_entity.pdbx_description
1 polymer ?
#
loop_
_entity_poly.entity_id
_entity_poly.type
_entity_poly.pdbx_seq_one_letter_code
_entity_poly.pdbx_strand_id
1 'polypeptide(L)'
;MALNGAELGLAWATPFAGLLLSIAVMPLAAPAVWLHHFGKIAAAWTAALLLPFTLAFGAAATGGMLAHTLIEEYLPFTILLGALYTTAGGIYIRGNLQGSPTLNAG
;
A
#
# COMPACT_ATOMS: atom_id res chain seq x y z
N MET A 1 -1.74 21.50 14.70
CA MET A 1 -1.42 22.12 13.40
C MET A 1 -1.09 20.98 12.45
N ALA A 2 -1.90 20.76 11.40
CA ALA A 2 -1.63 19.69 10.44
C ALA A 2 -0.40 20.08 9.60
N LEU A 3 0.49 19.11 9.33
CA LEU A 3 1.65 19.33 8.47
C LEU A 3 1.19 19.51 7.02
N ASN A 4 1.68 20.56 6.35
CA ASN A 4 1.37 20.79 4.95
C ASN A 4 2.30 19.94 4.06
N GLY A 5 1.76 18.88 3.45
CA GLY A 5 2.54 17.98 2.60
C GLY A 5 3.18 18.65 1.37
N ALA A 6 2.63 19.77 0.90
CA ALA A 6 3.18 20.53 -0.22
C ALA A 6 4.54 21.19 0.10
N GLU A 7 4.87 21.35 1.38
CA GLU A 7 6.14 21.92 1.84
C GLU A 7 7.24 20.86 2.01
N LEU A 8 6.90 19.57 1.89
CA LEU A 8 7.87 18.49 1.97
C LEU A 8 8.65 18.38 0.66
N GLY A 9 9.98 18.51 0.74
CA GLY A 9 10.85 18.26 -0.39
C GLY A 9 10.77 16.81 -0.90
N LEU A 10 11.03 16.61 -2.19
CA LEU A 10 10.98 15.31 -2.88
C LEU A 10 11.82 14.21 -2.22
N ALA A 11 12.86 14.58 -1.46
CA ALA A 11 13.70 13.63 -0.74
C ALA A 11 12.89 12.75 0.25
N TRP A 12 11.77 13.25 0.78
CA TRP A 12 10.89 12.49 1.66
C TRP A 12 10.18 11.32 0.96
N ALA A 13 10.08 11.34 -0.38
CA ALA A 13 9.52 10.24 -1.16
C ALA A 13 10.50 9.06 -1.34
N THR A 14 11.75 9.19 -0.92
CA THR A 14 12.78 8.16 -1.15
C THR A 14 12.45 6.80 -0.52
N PRO A 15 11.92 6.70 0.72
CA PRO A 15 11.59 5.39 1.28
C PRO A 15 10.42 4.73 0.55
N PHE A 16 9.48 5.53 0.06
CA PHE A 16 8.36 5.05 -0.76
C PHE A 16 8.85 4.51 -2.11
N ALA A 17 9.72 5.25 -2.80
CA ALA A 17 10.35 4.79 -4.05
C ALA A 17 11.16 3.49 -3.83
N GLY A 18 11.89 3.39 -2.71
CA GLY A 18 12.62 2.19 -2.32
C GLY A 18 11.70 0.97 -2.10
N LEU A 19 10.57 1.17 -1.44
CA LEU A 19 9.55 0.13 -1.25
C LEU A 19 8.97 -0.32 -2.60
N LEU A 20 8.61 0.62 -3.49
CA LEU A 20 8.10 0.32 -4.82
C LEU A 20 9.12 -0.46 -5.67
N LEU A 21 10.39 -0.07 -5.61
CA LEU A 21 11.46 -0.79 -6.30
C LEU A 21 11.62 -2.21 -5.74
N SER A 22 11.49 -2.37 -4.42
CA SER A 22 11.58 -3.66 -3.76
C SER A 22 10.47 -4.61 -4.23
N ILE A 23 9.20 -4.16 -4.23
CA ILE A 23 8.07 -4.97 -4.72
C ILE A 23 8.16 -5.28 -6.22
N ALA A 24 8.79 -4.42 -7.03
CA ALA A 24 8.91 -4.62 -8.47
C ALA A 24 10.05 -5.59 -8.83
N VAL A 25 11.20 -5.46 -8.17
CA VAL A 25 12.45 -6.14 -8.56
C VAL A 25 12.72 -7.40 -7.74
N MET A 26 12.54 -7.37 -6.42
CA MET A 26 12.93 -8.49 -5.56
C MET A 26 12.17 -9.79 -5.80
N PRO A 27 10.86 -9.80 -6.13
CA PRO A 27 10.17 -11.05 -6.48
C PRO A 27 10.78 -11.75 -7.69
N LEU A 28 11.40 -10.99 -8.60
CA LEU A 28 12.02 -11.49 -9.83
C LEU A 28 13.49 -11.85 -9.61
N ALA A 29 14.24 -10.99 -8.91
CA ALA A 29 15.68 -11.15 -8.72
C ALA A 29 16.05 -12.10 -7.57
N ALA A 30 15.25 -12.13 -6.49
CA ALA A 30 15.48 -12.95 -5.31
C ALA A 30 14.15 -13.48 -4.71
N PRO A 31 13.44 -14.39 -5.39
CA PRO A 31 12.09 -14.82 -5.00
C PRO A 31 12.02 -15.43 -3.60
N ALA A 32 13.00 -16.27 -3.23
CA ALA A 32 13.04 -16.91 -1.91
C ALA A 32 13.19 -15.89 -0.76
N VAL A 33 14.02 -14.86 -0.97
CA VAL A 33 14.20 -13.76 -0.01
C VAL A 33 12.92 -12.93 0.08
N TRP A 34 12.32 -12.59 -1.06
CA TRP A 34 11.09 -11.81 -1.08
C TRP A 34 9.95 -12.52 -0.35
N LEU A 35 9.65 -13.77 -0.70
CA LEU A 35 8.55 -14.54 -0.10
C LEU A 35 8.71 -14.70 1.42
N HIS A 36 9.93 -14.84 1.92
CA HIS A 36 10.18 -15.02 3.34
C HIS A 36 10.33 -13.70 4.13
N HIS A 37 10.69 -12.59 3.47
CA HIS A 37 11.08 -11.35 4.14
C HIS A 37 10.40 -10.07 3.63
N PHE A 38 9.41 -10.14 2.73
CA PHE A 38 8.73 -8.94 2.22
C PHE A 38 8.23 -8.03 3.36
N GLY A 39 7.66 -8.60 4.43
CA GLY A 39 7.19 -7.84 5.58
C GLY A 39 8.31 -7.11 6.33
N LYS A 40 9.50 -7.73 6.44
CA LYS A 40 10.67 -7.10 7.08
C LYS A 40 11.24 -5.98 6.21
N ILE A 41 11.27 -6.18 4.90
CA ILE A 41 11.73 -5.19 3.93
C ILE A 41 10.78 -3.98 3.94
N ALA A 42 9.47 -4.22 3.92
CA ALA A 42 8.48 -3.17 4.04
C ALA A 42 8.61 -2.40 5.37
N ALA A 43 8.75 -3.12 6.49
CA ALA A 43 8.95 -2.50 7.79
C ALA A 43 10.22 -1.64 7.85
N ALA A 44 11.30 -2.05 7.21
CA ALA A 44 12.54 -1.28 7.13
C ALA A 44 12.34 0.05 6.38
N TRP A 45 11.66 0.03 5.23
CA TRP A 45 11.33 1.26 4.50
C TRP A 45 10.36 2.16 5.26
N THR A 46 9.35 1.58 5.91
CA THR A 46 8.43 2.32 6.78
C THR A 46 9.17 3.00 7.93
N ALA A 47 10.08 2.29 8.60
CA ALA A 47 10.91 2.87 9.65
C ALA A 47 11.84 3.96 9.12
N ALA A 48 12.41 3.78 7.93
CA ALA A 48 13.25 4.77 7.25
C ALA A 48 12.49 6.06 6.91
N LEU A 49 11.16 6.02 6.79
CA LEU A 49 10.32 7.21 6.73
C LEU A 49 9.98 7.73 8.13
N LEU A 50 9.36 6.90 8.97
CA LEU A 50 8.76 7.33 10.24
C LEU A 50 9.77 7.82 11.26
N LEU A 51 10.97 7.23 11.35
CA LEU A 51 12.00 7.64 12.31
C LEU A 51 12.51 9.06 12.02
N PRO A 52 13.06 9.38 10.84
CA PRO A 52 13.52 10.75 10.57
C PRO A 52 12.36 11.75 10.57
N PHE A 53 11.17 11.34 10.13
CA PHE A 53 9.99 12.21 10.16
C PHE A 53 9.58 12.55 11.60
N THR A 54 9.61 11.57 12.51
CA THR A 54 9.37 11.77 13.94
C THR A 54 10.41 12.69 14.57
N LEU A 55 11.69 12.54 14.19
CA LEU A 55 12.77 13.42 14.67
C LEU A 55 12.63 14.86 14.17
N ALA A 56 12.19 15.04 12.91
CA ALA A 56 12.06 16.36 12.29
C ALA A 56 10.77 17.11 12.71
N PHE A 57 9.64 16.42 12.83
CA PHE A 57 8.32 17.03 13.02
C PHE A 57 7.64 16.66 14.35
N GLY A 58 8.24 15.75 15.13
CA GLY A 58 7.74 15.33 16.44
C GLY A 58 6.81 14.10 16.39
N ALA A 59 6.78 13.39 17.51
CA ALA A 59 6.00 12.16 17.66
C ALA A 59 4.49 12.37 17.62
N ALA A 60 3.99 13.47 18.17
CA ALA A 60 2.55 13.77 18.17
C ALA A 60 2.02 14.02 16.75
N ALA A 61 2.73 14.81 15.93
CA ALA A 61 2.34 15.09 14.56
C ALA A 61 2.43 13.84 13.68
N THR A 62 3.53 13.09 13.80
CA THR A 62 3.74 11.83 13.04
C THR A 62 2.70 10.78 13.43
N GLY A 63 2.45 10.59 14.72
CA GLY A 63 1.46 9.65 15.23
C GLY A 63 0.03 10.01 14.83
N GLY A 64 -0.33 11.29 14.87
CA GLY A 64 -1.64 11.76 14.43
C GLY A 64 -1.89 11.47 12.94
N MET A 65 -0.91 11.77 12.08
CA MET A 65 -1.01 11.47 10.64
C MET A 65 -1.04 9.96 10.37
N LEU A 66 -0.20 9.19 11.05
CA LEU A 66 -0.21 7.72 10.93
C LEU A 66 -1.56 7.13 11.34
N ALA A 67 -2.13 7.59 12.46
CA ALA A 67 -3.43 7.12 12.93
C ALA A 67 -4.54 7.51 11.96
N HIS A 68 -4.56 8.75 11.47
CA HIS A 68 -5.50 9.21 10.45
C HIS A 68 -5.43 8.30 9.21
N THR A 69 -4.25 8.12 8.61
CA THR A 69 -4.08 7.25 7.43
C THR A 69 -4.45 5.80 7.70
N LEU A 70 -4.05 5.20 8.83
CA LEU A 70 -4.34 3.80 9.11
C LEU A 70 -5.81 3.54 9.43
N ILE A 71 -6.42 4.40 10.25
CA ILE A 71 -7.75 4.19 10.82
C ILE A 71 -8.83 4.75 9.92
N GLU A 72 -8.62 5.93 9.34
CA GLU A 72 -9.65 6.65 8.57
C GLU A 72 -9.57 6.34 7.06
N GLU A 73 -8.41 5.96 6.54
CA GLU A 73 -8.25 5.68 5.10
C GLU A 73 -8.04 4.19 4.81
N TYR A 74 -6.99 3.59 5.39
CA TYR A 74 -6.56 2.24 5.05
C TYR A 74 -7.53 1.16 5.55
N LEU A 75 -7.96 1.25 6.81
CA LEU A 75 -8.85 0.26 7.39
C LEU A 75 -10.23 0.25 6.70
N PRO A 76 -10.91 1.39 6.47
CA PRO A 76 -12.19 1.41 5.74
C PRO A 76 -12.05 0.89 4.31
N PHE A 77 -10.97 1.25 3.61
CA PHE A 77 -10.69 0.72 2.27
C PHE A 77 -10.53 -0.81 2.28
N THR A 78 -9.75 -1.36 3.23
CA THR A 78 -9.54 -2.80 3.34
C THR A 78 -10.83 -3.54 3.68
N ILE A 79 -11.65 -2.99 4.59
CA ILE A 79 -12.97 -3.53 4.93
C ILE A 79 -13.89 -3.51 3.72
N LEU A 80 -13.91 -2.41 2.96
CA LEU A 80 -14.69 -2.29 1.73
C LEU A 80 -14.27 -3.35 0.70
N LEU A 81 -12.98 -3.56 0.48
CA LEU A 81 -12.47 -4.62 -0.38
C LEU A 81 -12.91 -6.01 0.10
N GLY A 82 -12.83 -6.28 1.40
CA GLY A 82 -13.30 -7.53 1.99
C GLY A 82 -14.80 -7.75 1.81
N ALA A 83 -15.60 -6.70 1.99
CA ALA A 83 -17.04 -6.72 1.75
C ALA A 83 -17.36 -7.00 0.28
N LEU A 84 -16.69 -6.32 -0.66
CA LEU A 84 -16.86 -6.53 -2.10
C LEU A 84 -16.47 -7.96 -2.50
N TYR A 85 -15.36 -8.47 -1.99
CA TYR A 85 -14.96 -9.85 -2.23
C TYR A 85 -16.01 -10.84 -1.72
N THR A 86 -16.57 -10.60 -0.54
CA THR A 86 -17.57 -11.50 0.07
C THR A 86 -18.89 -11.47 -0.69
N THR A 87 -19.37 -10.28 -1.10
CA THR A 87 -20.64 -10.15 -1.82
C THR A 87 -20.53 -10.57 -3.29
N ALA A 88 -19.41 -10.27 -3.95
CA ALA A 88 -19.19 -10.63 -5.36
C ALA A 88 -18.69 -12.07 -5.55
N GLY A 89 -17.97 -12.64 -4.58
CA GLY A 89 -17.35 -13.97 -4.69
C GLY A 89 -18.35 -15.13 -4.80
N GLY A 90 -19.60 -14.91 -4.39
CA GLY A 90 -20.70 -15.88 -4.52
C GLY A 90 -21.55 -15.73 -5.79
N ILE A 91 -21.24 -14.76 -6.67
CA ILE A 91 -22.02 -14.52 -7.89
C ILE A 91 -21.70 -15.63 -8.91
N TYR A 92 -22.59 -16.60 -9.03
CA TYR A 92 -22.54 -17.64 -10.05
C TYR A 92 -23.13 -17.13 -11.37
N ILE A 93 -22.27 -16.79 -12.33
CA ILE A 93 -22.68 -16.38 -13.68
C ILE A 93 -22.65 -17.59 -14.61
N ARG A 94 -23.81 -17.95 -15.19
CA ARG A 94 -23.95 -19.04 -16.16
C ARG A 94 -24.38 -18.50 -17.52
N GLY A 95 -23.63 -18.80 -18.58
CA GLY A 95 -23.91 -18.38 -19.96
C GLY A 95 -22.84 -18.88 -20.93
N ASN A 96 -23.02 -18.66 -22.24
CA ASN A 96 -22.00 -18.98 -23.27
C ASN A 96 -20.91 -17.88 -23.32
N LEU A 97 -20.24 -17.66 -22.18
CA LEU A 97 -19.17 -16.67 -22.04
C LEU A 97 -17.85 -17.25 -22.55
N GLN A 98 -17.73 -17.40 -23.86
CA GLN A 98 -16.44 -17.68 -24.49
C GLN A 98 -15.59 -16.41 -24.45
N GLY A 99 -14.46 -16.48 -23.75
CA GLY A 99 -13.52 -15.35 -23.66
C GLY A 99 -13.09 -14.90 -25.04
N SER A 100 -13.58 -13.75 -25.47
CA SER A 100 -13.18 -13.08 -26.71
C SER A 100 -12.88 -11.61 -26.41
N PRO A 101 -11.99 -10.95 -27.17
CA PRO A 101 -11.69 -9.53 -26.96
C PRO A 101 -12.94 -8.64 -26.98
N THR A 102 -13.94 -8.98 -27.80
CA THR A 102 -15.21 -8.23 -27.89
C THR A 102 -16.09 -8.42 -26.66
N LEU A 103 -16.07 -9.59 -26.03
CA LEU A 103 -16.84 -9.87 -24.80
C LEU A 103 -16.19 -9.21 -23.57
N ASN A 104 -14.86 -9.09 -23.53
CA ASN A 104 -14.13 -8.54 -22.38
C ASN A 104 -14.09 -6.99 -22.36
N ALA A 105 -14.27 -6.35 -23.51
CA ALA A 105 -14.27 -4.89 -23.65
C ALA A 105 -15.68 -4.28 -23.71
N GLY A 106 -16.72 -5.11 -23.56
CA GLY A 106 -18.13 -4.72 -23.53
C GLY A 106 -18.61 -4.31 -22.16
#